data_AF-A0A9P0GE10-F1
#
_entry.id   AF-A0A9P0GE10-F1
#
_cell.length_a   1.000
_cell.length_b   1.000
_cell.length_c   1.000
_cell.angle_alpha   90.00
_cell.angle_beta   90.00
_cell.angle_gamma   90.00
#
_symmetry.space_group_name_H-M   'P 1'
#
loop_
_entity.id
_entity.type
_entity.pdbx_description
1 polymer ?
#
loop_
_entity_poly.entity_id
_entity_poly.type
_entity_poly.pdbx_seq_one_letter_code
_entity_poly.pdbx_strand_id
1 'polypeptide(L)'
;MEYFQHEWLERNLNWFEGVSKLIPSTNNALESFNRVIKDENTLRERLPLSRVVVVLINTWSLQYTANAKTVHAVPTLNLGLWTKAYQWATEKKKKIVSHVNSEGYVYFIPAGQSNEVTDLEETLNASFSTFEEFKTVAFSIWTTTIPNDSNKWIEGTCNCPGFFKKLICKHVVGIAIRLKYANPPAEAKSVPIGAKRRRGRPSKARQALLVQ
;
A
#
# COMPACT_ATOMS: atom_id res chain seq x y z
N MET A 1 -25.65 -3.08 19.95
CA MET A 1 -25.43 -2.00 18.97
C MET A 1 -24.75 -0.80 19.61
N GLU A 2 -25.27 -0.27 20.73
CA GLU A 2 -24.68 0.89 21.42
C GLU A 2 -23.18 0.75 21.70
N TYR A 3 -22.71 -0.40 22.18
CA TYR A 3 -21.29 -0.60 22.48
C TYR A 3 -20.38 -0.46 21.25
N PHE A 4 -20.74 -1.07 20.11
CA PHE A 4 -19.90 -1.00 18.91
C PHE A 4 -19.88 0.41 18.33
N GLN A 5 -21.03 1.06 18.29
CA GLN A 5 -21.16 2.42 17.80
C GLN A 5 -20.39 3.39 18.71
N HIS A 6 -20.63 3.36 20.02
CA HIS A 6 -19.92 4.19 20.98
C HIS A 6 -18.40 3.94 20.95
N GLU A 7 -17.97 2.68 20.99
CA GLU A 7 -16.55 2.38 21.17
C GLU A 7 -15.74 2.52 19.88
N TRP A 8 -16.28 2.07 18.74
CA TRP A 8 -15.53 1.99 17.48
C TRP A 8 -15.94 3.02 16.44
N LEU A 9 -17.15 3.57 16.51
CA LEU A 9 -17.61 4.59 15.56
C LEU A 9 -17.62 6.00 16.16
N GLU A 10 -17.63 6.17 17.49
CA GLU A 10 -17.61 7.49 18.14
C GLU A 10 -16.27 7.74 18.85
N ARG A 11 -15.87 6.84 19.76
CA ARG A 11 -14.69 7.01 20.60
C ARG A 11 -13.38 6.71 19.88
N ASN A 12 -13.31 5.61 19.14
CA ASN A 12 -12.09 5.15 18.47
C ASN A 12 -12.20 5.17 16.93
N LEU A 13 -12.67 6.29 16.36
CA LEU A 13 -12.87 6.50 14.92
C LEU A 13 -11.70 6.05 14.00
N ASN A 14 -10.48 5.95 14.52
CA ASN A 14 -9.26 5.64 13.77
C ASN A 14 -8.84 4.16 13.80
N TRP A 15 -9.73 3.24 14.20
CA TRP A 15 -9.39 1.81 14.32
C TRP A 15 -9.19 1.10 12.97
N PHE A 16 -9.81 1.60 11.90
CA PHE A 16 -9.76 1.01 10.56
C PHE A 16 -8.72 1.70 9.67
N GLU A 17 -7.89 0.91 8.97
CA GLU A 17 -6.83 1.42 8.09
C GLU A 17 -7.36 2.39 7.00
N GLY A 18 -8.62 2.21 6.57
CA GLY A 18 -9.24 3.06 5.54
C GLY A 18 -9.56 4.49 5.99
N VAL A 19 -9.42 4.82 7.28
CA VAL A 19 -9.62 6.18 7.82
C VAL A 19 -8.54 7.14 7.31
N SER A 20 -7.31 6.66 7.13
CA SER A 20 -6.21 7.46 6.58
C SER A 20 -5.56 6.75 5.39
N LYS A 21 -6.22 6.85 4.22
CA LYS A 21 -5.84 6.13 3.00
C LYS A 21 -4.43 6.48 2.51
N LEU A 22 -3.91 7.65 2.84
CA LEU A 22 -2.61 8.15 2.37
C LEU A 22 -1.46 7.90 3.36
N ILE A 23 -1.73 7.23 4.47
CA ILE A 23 -0.70 6.83 5.44
C ILE A 23 -0.52 5.32 5.37
N PRO A 24 0.69 4.81 5.11
CA PRO A 24 0.89 3.37 5.02
C PRO A 24 0.77 2.73 6.40
N SER A 25 -0.09 1.72 6.53
CA SER A 25 -0.20 0.86 7.71
C SER A 25 0.98 -0.12 7.76
N THR A 26 2.19 0.42 7.98
CA THR A 26 3.41 -0.37 8.14
C THR A 26 4.30 0.21 9.22
N ASN A 27 4.92 -0.67 9.99
CA ASN A 27 6.01 -0.33 10.89
C ASN A 27 7.37 -0.23 10.16
N ASN A 28 7.42 -0.30 8.82
CA ASN A 28 8.67 -0.36 8.08
C ASN A 28 9.61 0.81 8.40
N ALA A 29 9.05 2.01 8.57
CA ALA A 29 9.80 3.18 8.98
C ALA A 29 10.45 2.91 10.35
N LEU A 30 9.65 2.61 11.37
CA LEU A 30 10.10 2.31 12.73
C LEU A 30 11.12 1.16 12.79
N GLU A 31 10.87 0.07 12.06
CA GLU A 31 11.79 -1.07 12.00
C GLU A 31 13.09 -0.73 11.29
N SER A 32 13.03 0.09 10.24
CA SER A 32 14.23 0.60 9.58
C SER A 32 15.03 1.49 10.52
N PHE A 33 14.37 2.38 11.28
CA PHE A 33 15.01 3.20 12.31
C PHE A 33 15.68 2.33 13.38
N ASN A 34 14.94 1.37 13.94
CA ASN A 34 15.44 0.43 14.93
C ASN A 34 16.65 -0.34 14.43
N ARG A 35 16.65 -0.77 13.17
CA ARG A 35 17.79 -1.47 12.57
C ARG A 35 19.02 -0.57 12.47
N VAL A 36 18.88 0.66 11.98
CA VAL A 36 20.00 1.61 11.87
C VAL A 36 20.60 1.90 13.26
N ILE A 37 19.77 2.14 14.27
CA ILE A 37 20.23 2.35 15.65
C ILE A 37 21.03 1.13 16.15
N LYS A 38 20.50 -0.08 15.92
CA LYS A 38 21.17 -1.32 16.34
C LYS A 38 22.49 -1.54 15.61
N ASP A 39 22.54 -1.28 14.31
CA ASP A 39 23.70 -1.62 13.48
C ASP A 39 24.79 -0.54 13.52
N GLU A 40 24.43 0.75 13.60
CA GLU A 40 25.38 1.87 13.52
C GLU A 40 25.72 2.49 14.88
N ASN A 41 24.77 2.49 15.83
CA ASN A 41 24.90 3.26 17.06
C ASN A 41 25.17 2.40 18.29
N THR A 42 24.47 1.27 18.42
CA THR A 42 24.65 0.39 19.58
C THR A 42 25.52 -0.82 19.27
N LEU A 43 25.82 -1.09 18.00
CA LEU A 43 26.48 -2.32 17.56
C LEU A 43 25.82 -3.58 18.15
N ARG A 44 24.49 -3.52 18.34
CA ARG A 44 23.64 -4.55 18.98
C ARG A 44 23.96 -4.82 20.45
N GLU A 45 24.76 -3.97 21.09
CA GLU A 45 25.01 -4.01 22.54
C GLU A 45 23.94 -3.25 23.32
N ARG A 46 23.81 -3.60 24.61
CA ARG A 46 22.95 -2.86 25.54
C ARG A 46 23.70 -1.65 26.08
N LEU A 47 23.21 -0.45 25.77
CA LEU A 47 23.80 0.80 26.24
C LEU A 47 22.98 1.43 27.37
N PRO A 48 23.62 2.18 28.30
CA PRO A 48 22.90 3.04 29.23
C PRO A 48 22.03 4.06 28.49
N LEU A 49 20.86 4.39 29.05
CA LEU A 49 19.89 5.28 28.40
C LEU A 49 20.49 6.64 28.02
N SER A 50 21.34 7.22 28.87
CA SER A 50 22.02 8.49 28.60
C SER A 50 22.87 8.45 27.32
N ARG A 51 23.57 7.33 27.06
CA ARG A 51 24.36 7.15 25.84
C ARG A 51 23.47 7.01 24.62
N VAL A 52 22.37 6.26 24.72
CA VAL A 52 21.41 6.12 23.62
C VAL A 52 20.83 7.48 23.22
N VAL A 53 20.43 8.31 24.18
CA VAL A 53 19.87 9.64 23.92
C VAL A 53 20.86 10.55 23.21
N VAL A 54 22.12 10.62 23.66
CA VAL A 54 23.16 11.46 23.02
C VAL A 54 23.41 11.01 21.58
N VAL A 55 23.51 9.69 21.35
CA VAL A 55 23.77 9.15 20.02
C VAL A 55 22.59 9.39 19.07
N LEU A 56 21.35 9.25 19.56
CA LEU A 56 20.15 9.56 18.79
C LEU A 56 20.10 11.05 18.42
N ILE A 57 20.30 11.96 19.36
CA ILE A 57 20.21 13.40 19.10
C ILE A 57 21.30 13.85 18.13
N ASN A 58 22.57 13.50 18.38
CA ASN A 58 23.68 13.96 17.54
C ASN A 58 23.62 13.38 16.13
N THR A 59 23.34 12.08 15.99
CA THR A 59 23.36 11.44 14.67
C THR A 59 22.14 11.83 13.84
N TRP A 60 20.96 11.87 14.46
CA TRP A 60 19.72 11.98 13.70
C TRP A 60 19.26 13.41 13.49
N SER A 61 19.43 14.28 14.50
CA SER A 61 19.07 15.70 14.36
C SER A 61 19.94 16.38 13.30
N LEU A 62 21.22 16.02 13.21
CA LEU A 62 22.15 16.56 12.19
C LEU A 62 21.96 15.92 10.80
N GLN A 63 21.67 14.63 10.69
CA GLN A 63 21.48 13.98 9.38
C GLN A 63 20.22 14.43 8.64
N TYR A 64 19.12 14.69 9.34
CA TYR A 64 17.88 15.17 8.71
C TYR A 64 17.91 16.67 8.40
N THR A 65 18.58 17.48 9.23
CA THR A 65 18.77 18.92 8.96
C THR A 65 19.71 19.19 7.80
N ALA A 66 20.69 18.30 7.55
CA ALA A 66 21.63 18.41 6.43
C ALA A 66 21.10 17.87 5.08
N ASN A 67 19.81 17.52 4.95
CA ASN A 67 19.23 16.86 3.76
C ASN A 67 19.96 15.57 3.34
N ALA A 68 20.67 14.90 4.25
CA ALA A 68 21.51 13.76 3.91
C ALA A 68 20.72 12.47 3.58
N LYS A 69 19.40 12.45 3.83
CA LYS A 69 18.53 11.29 3.56
C LYS A 69 17.50 11.61 2.49
N THR A 70 17.57 10.86 1.39
CA THR A 70 16.59 10.93 0.31
C THR A 70 15.26 10.36 0.76
N VAL A 71 14.23 11.20 0.83
CA VAL A 71 12.84 10.77 1.06
C VAL A 71 12.16 10.61 -0.29
N HIS A 72 11.74 9.38 -0.61
CA HIS A 72 11.00 9.11 -1.83
C HIS A 72 9.51 9.44 -1.62
N ALA A 73 9.03 10.48 -2.29
CA ALA A 73 7.61 10.89 -2.25
C ALA A 73 6.70 10.01 -3.13
N VAL A 74 7.27 9.31 -4.11
CA VAL A 74 6.54 8.48 -5.08
C VAL A 74 6.80 7.00 -4.81
N PRO A 75 5.76 6.15 -4.79
CA PRO A 75 5.92 4.72 -4.54
C PRO A 75 6.72 4.03 -5.64
N THR A 76 7.71 3.23 -5.25
CA THR A 76 8.52 2.45 -6.20
C THR A 76 7.78 1.19 -6.66
N LEU A 77 7.57 1.08 -7.97
CA LEU A 77 6.93 -0.08 -8.59
C LEU A 77 7.93 -1.23 -8.79
N ASN A 78 7.90 -2.21 -7.90
CA ASN A 78 8.69 -3.42 -8.11
C ASN A 78 8.11 -4.30 -9.24
N LEU A 79 8.98 -5.10 -9.86
CA LEU A 79 8.64 -5.97 -10.98
C LEU A 79 7.55 -7.01 -10.64
N GLY A 80 7.47 -7.44 -9.38
CA GLY A 80 6.40 -8.34 -8.91
C GLY A 80 5.02 -7.68 -8.91
N LEU A 81 4.94 -6.39 -8.59
CA LEU A 81 3.72 -5.60 -8.66
C LEU A 81 3.30 -5.39 -10.11
N TRP A 82 4.24 -5.02 -11.00
CA TRP A 82 3.99 -4.93 -12.44
C TRP A 82 3.41 -6.21 -13.01
N THR A 83 4.00 -7.37 -12.66
CA THR A 83 3.52 -8.68 -13.13
C THR A 83 2.09 -8.95 -12.67
N LYS A 84 1.80 -8.73 -11.38
CA LYS A 84 0.45 -8.94 -10.81
C LYS A 84 -0.58 -8.00 -11.43
N ALA A 85 -0.22 -6.74 -11.64
CA ALA A 85 -1.07 -5.73 -12.25
C ALA A 85 -1.35 -6.08 -13.71
N TYR A 86 -0.33 -6.49 -14.46
CA TYR A 86 -0.48 -6.91 -15.86
C TYR A 86 -1.38 -8.14 -15.99
N GLN A 87 -1.12 -9.22 -15.22
CA GLN A 87 -1.96 -10.41 -15.21
C GLN A 87 -3.42 -10.05 -14.90
N TRP A 88 -3.66 -9.28 -13.83
CA TRP A 88 -4.99 -8.81 -13.47
C TRP A 88 -5.65 -7.94 -14.55
N ALA A 89 -4.88 -7.07 -15.20
CA ALA A 89 -5.38 -6.22 -16.28
C ALA A 89 -5.80 -7.05 -17.50
N THR A 90 -5.04 -8.12 -17.82
CA THR A 90 -5.29 -9.02 -18.96
C THR A 90 -6.34 -10.09 -18.69
N GLU A 91 -6.52 -10.50 -17.42
CA GLU A 91 -7.59 -11.40 -17.00
C GLU A 91 -8.93 -10.66 -17.12
N LYS A 92 -9.55 -10.72 -18.31
CA LYS A 92 -10.85 -10.10 -18.65
C LYS A 92 -12.05 -10.71 -17.90
N LYS A 93 -11.84 -11.32 -16.73
CA LYS A 93 -12.87 -12.02 -15.96
C LYS A 93 -13.77 -11.09 -15.16
N LYS A 94 -13.27 -9.90 -14.79
CA LYS A 94 -13.97 -8.97 -13.90
C LYS A 94 -14.56 -7.79 -14.67
N LYS A 95 -15.88 -7.61 -14.61
CA LYS A 95 -16.57 -6.39 -15.05
C LYS A 95 -16.30 -5.28 -14.04
N ILE A 96 -15.80 -4.16 -14.54
CA ILE A 96 -15.48 -2.97 -13.74
C ILE A 96 -16.53 -1.91 -14.07
N VAL A 97 -17.13 -1.31 -13.04
CA VAL A 97 -18.02 -0.15 -13.18
C VAL A 97 -17.17 1.11 -12.98
N SER A 98 -17.39 2.15 -13.77
CA SER A 98 -16.67 3.42 -13.64
C SER A 98 -17.60 4.61 -13.58
N HIS A 99 -17.29 5.56 -12.69
CA HIS A 99 -17.95 6.86 -12.60
C HIS A 99 -16.90 7.97 -12.70
N VAL A 100 -17.32 9.13 -13.19
CA VAL A 100 -16.50 10.35 -13.21
C VAL A 100 -16.90 11.21 -12.02
N ASN A 101 -15.92 11.74 -11.29
CA ASN A 101 -16.14 12.77 -10.28
C ASN A 101 -15.25 13.99 -10.57
N SER A 102 -15.35 15.02 -9.75
CA SER A 102 -14.56 16.25 -9.88
C SER A 102 -13.04 16.03 -9.77
N GLU A 103 -12.61 14.94 -9.12
CA GLU A 103 -11.21 14.65 -8.81
C GLU A 103 -10.56 13.63 -9.76
N GLY A 104 -11.34 12.92 -10.58
CA GLY A 104 -10.85 11.81 -11.36
C GLY A 104 -11.91 10.84 -11.86
N TYR A 105 -11.42 9.65 -12.24
CA TYR A 105 -12.23 8.49 -12.57
C TYR A 105 -12.22 7.52 -11.40
N VAL A 106 -13.41 7.14 -10.93
CA VAL A 106 -13.61 6.14 -9.87
C VAL A 106 -14.00 4.82 -10.50
N TYR A 107 -13.29 3.76 -10.14
CA TYR A 107 -13.49 2.40 -10.64
C TYR A 107 -13.85 1.46 -9.50
N PHE A 108 -14.93 0.70 -9.68
CA PHE A 108 -15.41 -0.29 -8.72
C PHE A 108 -15.06 -1.68 -9.24
N ILE A 109 -14.26 -2.39 -8.46
CA ILE A 109 -13.70 -3.69 -8.82
C ILE A 109 -14.23 -4.74 -7.85
N PRO A 110 -14.82 -5.85 -8.33
CA PRO A 110 -15.29 -6.89 -7.44
C PRO A 110 -14.11 -7.59 -6.76
N ALA A 111 -14.19 -7.77 -5.45
CA ALA A 111 -13.20 -8.50 -4.66
C ALA A 111 -13.38 -10.02 -4.77
N GLY A 112 -12.44 -10.78 -4.21
CA GLY A 112 -12.53 -12.25 -4.14
C GLY A 112 -12.77 -12.92 -5.49
N GLN A 113 -13.66 -13.93 -5.48
CA GLN A 113 -14.05 -14.73 -6.64
C GLN A 113 -15.16 -14.09 -7.49
N SER A 114 -15.79 -13.03 -6.99
CA SER A 114 -16.86 -12.34 -7.71
C SER A 114 -16.33 -11.71 -9.01
N ASN A 115 -17.09 -11.86 -10.08
CA ASN A 115 -16.74 -11.36 -11.41
C ASN A 115 -17.43 -10.03 -11.74
N GLU A 116 -18.48 -9.67 -11.01
CA GLU A 116 -19.31 -8.51 -11.29
C GLU A 116 -19.63 -7.77 -9.99
N VAL A 117 -19.95 -6.49 -10.13
CA VAL A 117 -20.47 -5.65 -9.06
C VAL A 117 -21.98 -5.56 -9.26
N THR A 118 -22.75 -6.20 -8.40
CA THR A 118 -24.22 -6.25 -8.49
C THR A 118 -24.87 -5.14 -7.68
N ASP A 119 -24.39 -4.89 -6.47
CA ASP A 119 -25.12 -4.08 -5.48
C ASP A 119 -24.31 -2.85 -5.05
N LEU A 120 -23.89 -2.04 -6.04
CA LEU A 120 -22.96 -0.93 -5.81
C LEU A 120 -23.53 0.13 -4.87
N GLU A 121 -24.73 0.64 -5.15
CA GLU A 121 -25.36 1.69 -4.33
C GLU A 121 -25.67 1.22 -2.92
N GLU A 122 -26.17 -0.01 -2.78
CA GLU A 122 -26.43 -0.63 -1.47
C GLU A 122 -25.12 -0.80 -0.69
N THR A 123 -24.07 -1.29 -1.33
CA THR A 123 -22.73 -1.44 -0.69
C THR A 123 -22.17 -0.10 -0.23
N LEU A 124 -22.34 0.96 -1.03
CA LEU A 124 -21.82 2.29 -0.71
C LEU A 124 -22.61 2.99 0.42
N ASN A 125 -23.91 2.72 0.52
CA ASN A 125 -24.80 3.32 1.52
C ASN A 125 -25.11 2.39 2.71
N ALA A 126 -24.43 1.24 2.79
CA ALA A 126 -24.69 0.24 3.81
C ALA A 126 -24.41 0.77 5.22
N SER A 127 -25.37 0.60 6.12
CA SER A 127 -25.18 0.69 7.56
C SER A 127 -24.99 -0.70 8.15
N PHE A 128 -24.09 -0.85 9.12
CA PHE A 128 -23.73 -2.15 9.66
C PHE A 128 -24.22 -2.30 11.09
N SER A 129 -24.90 -3.42 11.38
CA SER A 129 -25.31 -3.77 12.74
C SER A 129 -24.22 -4.57 13.46
N THR A 130 -23.38 -5.27 12.69
CA THR A 130 -22.28 -6.10 13.21
C THR A 130 -20.95 -5.84 12.48
N PHE A 131 -19.85 -6.18 13.15
CA PHE A 131 -18.51 -6.08 12.57
C PHE A 131 -18.31 -7.05 11.38
N GLU A 132 -18.90 -8.24 11.42
CA GLU A 132 -18.78 -9.21 10.32
C GLU A 132 -19.55 -8.75 9.07
N GLU A 133 -20.69 -8.07 9.23
CA GLU A 133 -21.37 -7.38 8.12
C GLU A 133 -20.47 -6.30 7.52
N PHE A 134 -19.95 -5.40 8.36
CA PHE A 134 -19.01 -4.37 7.92
C PHE A 134 -17.86 -4.97 7.13
N LYS A 135 -17.19 -5.99 7.67
CA LYS A 135 -16.05 -6.64 7.03
C LYS A 135 -16.43 -7.29 5.70
N THR A 136 -17.56 -7.96 5.64
CA THR A 136 -18.04 -8.59 4.41
C THR A 136 -18.24 -7.55 3.31
N VAL A 137 -18.89 -6.43 3.63
CA VAL A 137 -19.21 -5.36 2.69
C VAL A 137 -17.98 -4.51 2.35
N ALA A 138 -17.19 -4.08 3.34
CA ALA A 138 -16.01 -3.24 3.14
C ALA A 138 -14.92 -3.91 2.28
N PHE A 139 -14.87 -5.25 2.28
CA PHE A 139 -13.92 -6.03 1.49
C PHE A 139 -14.58 -6.75 0.28
N SER A 140 -15.84 -6.44 -0.06
CA SER A 140 -16.52 -6.99 -1.25
C SER A 140 -16.19 -6.23 -2.54
N ILE A 141 -15.90 -4.93 -2.44
CA ILE A 141 -15.59 -4.05 -3.57
C ILE A 141 -14.32 -3.25 -3.31
N TRP A 142 -13.41 -3.25 -4.29
CA TRP A 142 -12.30 -2.31 -4.32
C TRP A 142 -12.65 -1.06 -5.11
N THR A 143 -12.68 0.07 -4.43
CA THR A 143 -12.83 1.39 -5.03
C THR A 143 -11.45 1.93 -5.33
N THR A 144 -11.18 2.21 -6.61
CA THR A 144 -9.91 2.75 -7.10
C THR A 144 -10.14 4.05 -7.82
N THR A 145 -9.49 5.13 -7.40
CA THR A 145 -9.58 6.45 -8.02
C THR A 145 -8.31 6.74 -8.79
N ILE A 146 -8.43 7.13 -10.06
CA ILE A 146 -7.32 7.57 -10.90
C ILE A 146 -7.53 9.07 -11.20
N PRO A 147 -6.51 9.93 -10.99
CA PRO A 147 -6.59 11.34 -11.34
C PRO A 147 -6.93 11.57 -12.81
N ASN A 148 -7.55 12.72 -13.12
CA ASN A 148 -7.86 13.11 -14.50
C ASN A 148 -6.60 13.28 -15.37
N ASP A 149 -5.47 13.67 -14.76
CA ASP A 149 -4.19 13.76 -15.46
C ASP A 149 -3.59 12.37 -15.68
N SER A 150 -3.54 11.94 -16.94
CA SER A 150 -3.00 10.64 -17.33
C SER A 150 -1.55 10.43 -16.91
N ASN A 151 -0.75 11.49 -16.74
CA ASN A 151 0.64 11.37 -16.31
C ASN A 151 0.77 11.16 -14.79
N LYS A 152 -0.28 11.47 -14.03
CA LYS A 152 -0.32 11.36 -12.57
C LYS A 152 -1.07 10.13 -12.09
N TRP A 153 -1.29 9.14 -12.97
CA TRP A 153 -1.99 7.90 -12.62
C TRP A 153 -1.41 7.18 -11.40
N ILE A 154 -0.12 7.35 -11.12
CA ILE A 154 0.58 6.74 -9.97
C ILE A 154 0.13 7.32 -8.62
N GLU A 155 -0.45 8.52 -8.63
CA GLU A 155 -1.05 9.18 -7.45
C GLU A 155 -2.46 8.63 -7.16
N GLY A 156 -2.95 7.70 -7.98
CA GLY A 156 -4.25 7.07 -7.77
C GLY A 156 -4.36 6.34 -6.44
N THR A 157 -5.57 6.32 -5.89
CA THR A 157 -5.86 5.75 -4.56
C THR A 157 -6.71 4.49 -4.65
N CYS A 158 -6.64 3.64 -3.64
CA CYS A 158 -7.45 2.42 -3.58
C CYS A 158 -7.76 2.04 -2.13
N ASN A 159 -8.90 1.40 -1.87
CA ASN A 159 -9.27 0.90 -0.54
C ASN A 159 -8.83 -0.56 -0.26
N CYS A 160 -8.03 -1.19 -1.14
CA CYS A 160 -7.62 -2.57 -0.93
C CYS A 160 -6.46 -2.70 0.07
N PRO A 161 -6.30 -3.85 0.77
CA PRO A 161 -5.21 -4.05 1.73
C PRO A 161 -3.80 -3.89 1.15
N GLY A 162 -3.65 -4.14 -0.16
CA GLY A 162 -2.37 -3.93 -0.84
C GLY A 162 -1.98 -2.46 -0.90
N PHE A 163 -2.97 -1.56 -1.04
CA PHE A 163 -2.78 -0.12 -1.08
C PHE A 163 -2.49 0.43 0.31
N PHE A 164 -3.30 0.09 1.32
CA PHE A 164 -3.06 0.58 2.70
C PHE A 164 -1.66 0.26 3.23
N LYS A 165 -1.03 -0.82 2.77
CA LYS A 165 0.34 -1.17 3.18
C LYS A 165 1.45 -0.49 2.38
N LYS A 166 1.19 0.00 1.17
CA LYS A 166 2.25 0.40 0.23
C LYS A 166 2.00 1.70 -0.51
N LEU A 167 0.83 2.29 -0.32
CA LEU A 167 0.28 3.41 -1.10
C LEU A 167 0.26 3.15 -2.62
N ILE A 168 0.38 1.88 -3.02
CA ILE A 168 0.29 1.46 -4.41
C ILE A 168 -0.13 -0.01 -4.47
N CYS A 169 -0.99 -0.36 -5.41
CA CYS A 169 -1.53 -1.72 -5.52
C CYS A 169 -1.70 -2.16 -6.97
N LYS A 170 -2.02 -3.44 -7.15
CA LYS A 170 -2.24 -4.00 -8.49
C LYS A 170 -3.45 -3.39 -9.20
N HIS A 171 -4.41 -2.82 -8.47
CA HIS A 171 -5.62 -2.22 -9.04
C HIS A 171 -5.33 -0.86 -9.67
N VAL A 172 -4.61 0.03 -8.97
CA VAL A 172 -4.17 1.33 -9.51
C VAL A 172 -3.33 1.11 -10.77
N VAL A 173 -2.27 0.31 -10.65
CA VAL A 173 -1.37 0.00 -11.78
C VAL A 173 -2.12 -0.73 -12.90
N GLY A 174 -3.01 -1.67 -12.54
CA GLY A 174 -3.77 -2.46 -13.50
C GLY A 174 -4.76 -1.63 -14.31
N ILE A 175 -5.45 -0.68 -13.67
CA ILE A 175 -6.34 0.27 -14.36
C ILE A 175 -5.52 1.16 -15.28
N ALA A 176 -4.40 1.70 -14.81
CA ALA A 176 -3.51 2.50 -15.64
C ALA A 176 -3.01 1.73 -16.88
N ILE A 177 -2.76 0.41 -16.76
CA ILE A 177 -2.44 -0.47 -17.91
C ILE A 177 -3.64 -0.59 -18.86
N ARG A 178 -4.86 -0.81 -18.35
CA ARG A 178 -6.08 -0.92 -19.18
C ARG A 178 -6.38 0.39 -19.93
N LEU A 179 -6.10 1.52 -19.30
CA LEU A 179 -6.24 2.87 -19.88
C LEU A 179 -5.06 3.27 -20.77
N LYS A 180 -4.01 2.45 -20.87
CA LYS A 180 -2.77 2.74 -21.60
C LYS A 180 -1.96 3.93 -21.07
N TYR A 181 -2.18 4.34 -19.82
CA TYR A 181 -1.37 5.36 -19.13
C TYR A 181 -0.03 4.81 -18.63
N ALA A 182 0.02 3.49 -18.41
CA ALA A 182 1.20 2.79 -17.91
C ALA A 182 1.63 1.68 -18.88
N ASN A 183 2.93 1.62 -19.17
CA ASN A 183 3.53 0.57 -19.99
C ASN A 183 4.31 -0.42 -19.12
N PRO A 184 3.82 -1.66 -18.93
CA PRO A 184 4.55 -2.66 -18.17
C PRO A 184 5.89 -3.01 -18.83
N PRO A 185 6.96 -3.22 -18.05
CA PRO A 185 8.23 -3.69 -18.58
C PRO A 185 8.08 -5.08 -19.21
N ALA A 186 8.91 -5.42 -20.20
CA ALA A 186 8.78 -6.65 -20.98
C ALA A 186 8.87 -7.91 -20.08
N GLU A 187 9.71 -7.86 -19.06
CA GLU A 187 9.88 -8.92 -18.07
C GLU A 187 8.60 -9.17 -17.27
N ALA A 188 7.78 -8.14 -17.02
CA ALA A 188 6.50 -8.33 -16.33
C ALA A 188 5.50 -9.12 -17.19
N LYS A 189 5.62 -9.01 -18.53
CA LYS A 189 4.73 -9.67 -19.50
C LYS A 189 5.13 -11.11 -19.80
N SER A 190 6.39 -11.49 -19.57
CA SER A 190 6.92 -12.83 -19.88
C SER A 190 6.42 -13.93 -18.94
N VAL A 191 5.73 -13.58 -17.85
CA VAL A 191 5.18 -14.55 -16.90
C VAL A 191 3.80 -14.99 -17.38
N PRO A 192 3.56 -16.29 -17.63
CA PRO A 192 2.25 -16.79 -18.03
C PRO A 192 1.15 -16.36 -17.06
N ILE A 193 -0.06 -16.12 -17.59
CA ILE A 193 -1.23 -15.75 -16.78
C ILE A 193 -1.51 -16.87 -15.76
N GLY A 194 -1.77 -16.50 -14.50
CA GLY A 194 -1.95 -17.44 -13.40
C GLY A 194 -0.65 -18.02 -12.81
N ALA A 195 0.49 -17.88 -13.46
CA ALA A 195 1.78 -18.34 -12.92
C ALA A 195 2.38 -17.30 -11.96
N LYS A 196 2.93 -17.78 -10.84
CA LYS A 196 3.75 -16.95 -9.95
C LYS A 196 5.18 -16.90 -10.47
N ARG A 197 5.81 -15.72 -10.40
CA ARG A 197 7.27 -15.61 -10.59
C ARG A 197 7.97 -16.55 -9.62
N ARG A 198 8.90 -17.36 -10.14
CA ARG A 198 9.80 -18.16 -9.29
C ARG A 198 10.53 -17.20 -8.36
N ARG A 199 10.57 -17.54 -7.07
CA ARG A 199 11.35 -16.76 -6.10
C ARG A 199 12.80 -16.84 -6.56
N GLY A 200 13.44 -15.69 -6.76
CA GLY A 200 14.88 -15.66 -7.01
C GLY A 200 15.62 -16.29 -5.84
N ARG A 201 16.88 -16.68 -6.05
CA ARG A 201 17.76 -17.05 -4.95
C ARG A 201 17.71 -15.93 -3.90
N PRO A 202 17.50 -16.25 -2.61
CA PRO A 202 17.60 -15.24 -1.56
C PRO A 202 18.88 -14.43 -1.76
N SER A 203 18.79 -13.10 -1.65
CA SER A 203 19.98 -12.26 -1.73
C SER A 203 21.01 -12.80 -0.74
N LYS A 204 22.26 -12.97 -1.17
CA LYS A 204 23.35 -13.30 -0.24
C LYS A 204 23.31 -12.29 0.90
N ALA A 205 23.57 -12.75 2.12
CA ALA A 205 23.78 -11.84 3.24
C ALA A 205 24.77 -10.76 2.79
N ARG A 206 24.37 -9.49 2.88
CA ARG A 206 25.31 -8.39 2.63
C ARG A 206 26.40 -8.52 3.70
N GLN A 207 27.67 -8.45 3.31
CA GLN A 207 28.75 -8.37 4.29
C GLN A 207 28.43 -7.22 5.26
N ALA A 208 28.69 -7.45 6.55
CA ALA A 208 28.66 -6.37 7.53
C ALA A 208 29.54 -5.24 7.01
N LEU A 209 29.11 -3.99 7.21
CA LEU A 209 29.89 -2.81 6.85
C LEU A 209 31.24 -2.93 7.59
N LEU A 210 32.32 -3.18 6.85
CA LEU A 210 33.67 -3.12 7.41
C LEU A 210 34.03 -1.65 7.50
N VAL A 211 33.91 -1.06 8.68
CA VAL A 211 34.44 0.29 8.96
C VAL A 211 35.96 0.17 8.95
N GLN A 212 36.62 0.86 8.01
CA GLN A 212 38.07 1.09 8.03
C GLN A 212 38.37 2.41 8.75
#